data_AF-A0A4P7CUI0-F1
#
_entry.id   AF-A0A4P7CUI0-F1
#
_cell.length_a   1.000
_cell.length_b   1.000
_cell.length_c   1.000
_cell.angle_alpha   90.00
_cell.angle_beta   90.00
_cell.angle_gamma   90.00
#
_symmetry.space_group_name_H-M   'P 1'
#
loop_
_entity.id
_entity.type
_entity.pdbx_description
1 polymer ?
#
loop_
_entity_poly.entity_id
_entity_poly.type
_entity_poly.pdbx_seq_one_letter_code
_entity_poly.pdbx_strand_id
1 'polypeptide(L)'
;MSLHMMSVARFEALPNPRGGHVPFAHGALAQALAALDEQRDVARPLRQAARTLRDAGWLAAARFADTLLLASPLALAASVPTPPLPGMVPRPAHDHDAPDDRAVREAFRAALADLADALERHNLRELACSPALYARQRVLVEALAEHAPGVALAYEDVALHGRPIAVATLSTQPAHRLAQARARYEAALLPALKARNGNGSRAAQALAQAAFGEMDACFADLASADPYDFWRLASACGRVLRRGVTTWGDEEVRRFYARCNLLIGEHARGLRVAPQSFVRMALALLWRDYALFGAAAEDTADVDLLLDYGLTVDWHVAGTQASEALWEAGAAQADALATRVAPTRELGALVVNGNAYEDFLQTADAAMLELGTAARALSLRPVGAPADPAAALVAADAAYRTGAAAWALGLGHVGLLADALGLAWRCTAHAAAAGVAPDAGAQAESAVSGRGAAATPPGTEAIGHANEALRAILHKVAAGVAQPDASAAVRALGAAIAAGAGGTAVAGAVPLVPR
;
A
#
# COMPACT_ATOMS: atom_id res chain seq x y z
N MET A 1 -29.23 -15.65 -6.48
CA MET A 1 -27.76 -15.55 -6.39
C MET A 1 -27.23 -15.36 -7.79
N SER A 2 -27.00 -14.11 -8.20
CA SER A 2 -26.46 -13.81 -9.52
C SER A 2 -25.01 -13.42 -9.36
N LEU A 3 -24.12 -14.36 -9.68
CA LEU A 3 -22.70 -14.15 -9.84
C LEU A 3 -22.51 -13.05 -10.89
N HIS A 4 -22.15 -11.84 -10.44
CA HIS A 4 -21.59 -10.84 -11.32
C HIS A 4 -20.27 -11.43 -11.85
N MET A 5 -20.28 -11.91 -13.09
CA MET A 5 -19.07 -11.99 -13.89
C MET A 5 -18.55 -10.56 -14.05
N MET A 6 -17.78 -10.09 -13.07
CA MET A 6 -16.87 -8.99 -13.31
C MET A 6 -15.83 -9.54 -14.28
N SER A 7 -15.92 -9.10 -15.53
CA SER A 7 -14.82 -9.13 -16.48
C SER A 7 -13.63 -8.45 -15.79
N VAL A 8 -12.78 -9.24 -15.14
CA VAL A 8 -11.55 -8.75 -14.51
C VAL A 8 -10.69 -8.27 -15.65
N ALA A 9 -10.48 -6.95 -15.73
CA ALA A 9 -9.57 -6.36 -16.69
C ALA A 9 -8.22 -7.05 -16.52
N ARG A 10 -7.69 -7.59 -17.62
CA ARG A 10 -6.49 -8.45 -17.62
C ARG A 10 -5.18 -7.66 -17.39
N PHE A 11 -5.27 -6.34 -17.24
CA PHE A 11 -4.16 -5.41 -17.07
C PHE A 11 -4.52 -4.41 -15.98
N GLU A 12 -3.77 -4.40 -14.87
CA GLU A 12 -3.88 -3.35 -13.83
C GLU A 12 -2.62 -2.50 -13.71
N ALA A 13 -1.44 -2.97 -14.12
CA ALA A 13 -0.22 -2.17 -14.23
C ALA A 13 0.61 -2.55 -15.46
N LEU A 14 1.44 -1.62 -15.93
CA LEU A 14 2.40 -1.86 -16.99
C LEU A 14 3.50 -2.86 -16.57
N PRO A 15 3.92 -3.79 -17.44
CA PRO A 15 5.13 -4.57 -17.22
C PRO A 15 6.32 -3.64 -16.99
N ASN A 16 7.17 -3.99 -16.03
CA ASN A 16 8.39 -3.27 -15.76
C ASN A 16 9.59 -4.01 -16.36
N PRO A 17 10.03 -3.67 -17.59
CA PRO A 17 11.13 -4.38 -18.25
C PRO A 17 12.48 -4.21 -17.54
N ARG A 18 12.61 -3.18 -16.70
CA ARG A 18 13.82 -2.94 -15.90
C ARG A 18 13.75 -3.60 -14.52
N GLY A 19 12.60 -4.16 -14.17
CA GLY A 19 12.33 -4.81 -12.90
C GLY A 19 13.02 -6.17 -12.78
N GLY A 20 13.42 -6.51 -11.58
CA GLY A 20 13.94 -7.82 -11.26
C GLY A 20 12.85 -8.89 -11.21
N HIS A 21 13.27 -10.13 -11.36
CA HIS A 21 12.40 -11.31 -11.25
C HIS A 21 12.97 -12.31 -10.26
N VAL A 22 12.14 -13.24 -9.79
CA VAL A 22 12.50 -14.23 -8.75
C VAL A 22 12.36 -15.64 -9.33
N PRO A 23 13.33 -16.14 -10.13
CA PRO A 23 13.18 -17.36 -10.92
C PRO A 23 12.76 -18.58 -10.09
N PHE A 24 13.28 -18.69 -8.87
CA PHE A 24 12.92 -19.80 -7.96
C PHE A 24 11.47 -19.73 -7.48
N ALA A 25 10.91 -18.53 -7.31
CA ALA A 25 9.48 -18.37 -7.00
C ALA A 25 8.63 -18.74 -8.21
N HIS A 26 8.95 -18.22 -9.40
CA HIS A 26 8.27 -18.56 -10.66
C HIS A 26 8.25 -20.06 -10.91
N GLY A 27 9.41 -20.72 -10.84
CA GLY A 27 9.51 -22.18 -10.99
C GLY A 27 8.72 -22.94 -9.94
N ALA A 28 8.68 -22.47 -8.69
CA ALA A 28 7.88 -23.08 -7.64
C ALA A 28 6.37 -22.92 -7.86
N LEU A 29 5.89 -21.76 -8.33
CA LEU A 29 4.48 -21.57 -8.67
C LEU A 29 4.06 -22.43 -9.88
N ALA A 30 4.92 -22.54 -10.89
CA ALA A 30 4.69 -23.45 -12.03
C ALA A 30 4.61 -24.91 -11.58
N GLN A 31 5.47 -25.34 -10.64
CA GLN A 31 5.39 -26.66 -10.02
C GLN A 31 4.11 -26.85 -9.22
N ALA A 32 3.62 -25.83 -8.52
CA ALA A 32 2.35 -25.89 -7.80
C ALA A 32 1.16 -26.05 -8.76
N LEU A 33 1.16 -25.35 -9.91
CA LEU A 33 0.14 -25.50 -10.95
C LEU A 33 0.13 -26.92 -11.52
N ALA A 34 1.30 -27.45 -11.87
CA ALA A 34 1.42 -28.83 -12.37
C ALA A 34 0.98 -29.85 -11.31
N ALA A 35 1.39 -29.68 -10.05
CA ALA A 35 0.98 -30.55 -8.96
C ALA A 35 -0.54 -30.50 -8.72
N LEU A 36 -1.18 -29.34 -8.87
CA LEU A 36 -2.63 -29.21 -8.77
C LEU A 36 -3.35 -30.00 -9.87
N ASP A 37 -2.86 -29.92 -11.11
CA ASP A 37 -3.40 -30.66 -12.25
C ASP A 37 -3.27 -32.17 -12.06
N GLU A 38 -2.15 -32.61 -11.50
CA GLU A 38 -1.84 -34.01 -11.24
C GLU A 38 -2.40 -34.51 -9.90
N GLN A 39 -3.16 -33.68 -9.15
CA GLN A 39 -3.69 -33.98 -7.82
C GLN A 39 -2.61 -34.43 -6.80
N ARG A 40 -1.44 -33.81 -6.85
CA ARG A 40 -0.32 -34.05 -5.93
C ARG A 40 -0.24 -32.94 -4.87
N ASP A 41 0.73 -33.09 -3.95
CA ASP A 41 1.02 -32.10 -2.92
C ASP A 41 1.49 -30.75 -3.52
N VAL A 42 0.63 -29.73 -3.42
CA VAL A 42 0.92 -28.34 -3.80
C VAL A 42 1.57 -27.54 -2.65
N ALA A 43 1.52 -28.03 -1.41
CA ALA A 43 1.96 -27.27 -0.24
C ALA A 43 3.49 -27.10 -0.20
N ARG A 44 4.25 -28.08 -0.69
CA ARG A 44 5.72 -27.98 -0.79
C ARG A 44 6.17 -26.86 -1.74
N PRO A 45 5.74 -26.83 -3.03
CA PRO A 45 6.11 -25.75 -3.93
C PRO A 45 5.61 -24.37 -3.46
N LEU A 46 4.40 -24.27 -2.89
CA LEU A 46 3.89 -23.00 -2.35
C LEU A 46 4.73 -22.46 -1.18
N ARG A 47 5.17 -23.33 -0.26
CA ARG A 47 6.10 -22.95 0.82
C ARG A 47 7.43 -22.45 0.29
N GLN A 48 7.93 -23.06 -0.79
CA GLN A 48 9.17 -22.61 -1.43
C GLN A 48 8.99 -21.21 -2.04
N ALA A 49 7.90 -20.99 -2.80
CA ALA A 49 7.58 -19.70 -3.39
C ALA A 49 7.42 -18.60 -2.33
N ALA A 50 6.67 -18.86 -1.26
CA ALA A 50 6.47 -17.87 -0.18
C ALA A 50 7.80 -17.47 0.50
N ARG A 51 8.71 -18.42 0.69
CA ARG A 51 10.04 -18.15 1.28
C ARG A 51 10.91 -17.30 0.37
N THR A 52 11.05 -17.68 -0.91
CA THR A 52 11.89 -16.95 -1.86
C THR A 52 11.36 -15.53 -2.12
N LEU A 53 10.04 -15.35 -2.18
CA LEU A 53 9.42 -14.03 -2.27
C LEU A 53 9.70 -13.18 -1.02
N ARG A 54 9.67 -13.78 0.17
CA ARG A 54 9.99 -13.08 1.43
C ARG A 54 11.46 -12.69 1.50
N ASP A 55 12.36 -13.55 1.06
CA ASP A 55 13.80 -13.26 0.98
C ASP A 55 14.08 -12.12 -0.01
N ALA A 56 13.33 -12.04 -1.11
CA ALA A 56 13.38 -10.93 -2.06
C ALA A 56 12.72 -9.63 -1.56
N GLY A 57 11.98 -9.67 -0.45
CA GLY A 57 11.22 -8.53 0.08
C GLY A 57 9.89 -8.28 -0.65
N TRP A 58 9.40 -9.25 -1.43
CA TRP A 58 8.16 -9.18 -2.20
C TRP A 58 6.98 -9.57 -1.29
N LEU A 59 6.78 -8.81 -0.21
CA LEU A 59 5.99 -9.27 0.94
C LEU A 59 4.50 -9.48 0.62
N ALA A 60 3.90 -8.67 -0.25
CA ALA A 60 2.51 -8.84 -0.66
C ALA A 60 2.31 -10.14 -1.47
N ALA A 61 3.23 -10.44 -2.41
CA ALA A 61 3.24 -11.70 -3.14
C ALA A 61 3.52 -12.90 -2.22
N ALA A 62 4.45 -12.76 -1.26
CA ALA A 62 4.71 -13.79 -0.25
C ALA A 62 3.46 -14.09 0.59
N ARG A 63 2.72 -13.05 1.00
CA ARG A 63 1.45 -13.18 1.71
C ARG A 63 0.38 -13.87 0.86
N PHE A 64 0.31 -13.57 -0.43
CA PHE A 64 -0.60 -14.28 -1.35
C PHE A 64 -0.21 -15.76 -1.42
N ALA A 65 1.07 -16.08 -1.64
CA ALA A 65 1.55 -17.46 -1.62
C ALA A 65 1.24 -18.18 -0.28
N ASP A 66 1.33 -17.50 0.86
CA ASP A 66 0.90 -18.03 2.16
C ASP A 66 -0.62 -18.28 2.22
N THR A 67 -1.45 -17.39 1.65
CA THR A 67 -2.91 -17.63 1.53
C THR A 67 -3.23 -18.84 0.66
N LEU A 68 -2.54 -19.01 -0.47
CA LEU A 68 -2.65 -20.21 -1.30
C LEU A 68 -2.22 -21.45 -0.52
N LEU A 69 -1.13 -21.38 0.24
CA LEU A 69 -0.70 -22.50 1.09
C LEU A 69 -1.77 -22.88 2.12
N LEU A 70 -2.42 -21.91 2.75
CA LEU A 70 -3.49 -22.16 3.72
C LEU A 70 -4.76 -22.74 3.05
N ALA A 71 -5.10 -22.26 1.85
CA ALA A 71 -6.25 -22.73 1.09
C ALA A 71 -6.02 -24.07 0.37
N SER A 72 -4.77 -24.55 0.27
CA SER A 72 -4.47 -25.76 -0.51
C SER A 72 -5.20 -27.02 -0.09
N PRO A 73 -5.45 -27.30 1.22
CA PRO A 73 -6.21 -28.49 1.61
C PRO A 73 -7.64 -28.49 1.06
N LEU A 74 -8.29 -27.32 1.01
CA LEU A 74 -9.64 -27.17 0.46
C LEU A 74 -9.65 -27.45 -1.05
N ALA A 75 -8.66 -26.92 -1.77
CA ALA A 75 -8.54 -27.15 -3.22
C ALA A 75 -8.21 -28.60 -3.59
N LEU A 76 -7.47 -29.32 -2.74
CA LEU A 76 -7.13 -30.74 -2.94
C LEU A 76 -8.25 -31.69 -2.49
N ALA A 77 -9.06 -31.30 -1.50
CA ALA A 77 -10.23 -32.07 -1.07
C ALA A 77 -11.34 -32.08 -2.12
N ALA A 78 -11.42 -31.04 -2.95
CA ALA A 78 -12.38 -30.94 -4.04
C ALA A 78 -12.18 -32.04 -5.09
N SER A 79 -13.21 -32.88 -5.24
CA SER A 79 -13.30 -33.96 -6.20
C SER A 79 -13.00 -33.51 -7.64
N VAL A 80 -12.17 -34.26 -8.36
CA VAL A 80 -12.02 -34.09 -9.82
C VAL A 80 -12.94 -35.05 -10.54
N PRO A 81 -13.79 -34.57 -11.48
CA PRO A 81 -14.53 -35.45 -12.36
C PRO A 81 -13.56 -36.24 -13.25
N THR A 82 -13.25 -37.48 -12.88
CA THR A 82 -12.58 -38.41 -13.79
C THR A 82 -13.57 -38.84 -14.86
N PRO A 83 -13.30 -38.59 -16.17
CA PRO A 83 -14.18 -39.08 -17.23
C PRO A 83 -14.21 -40.61 -17.16
N PRO A 84 -15.40 -41.24 -17.29
CA PRO A 84 -15.48 -42.69 -17.29
C PRO A 84 -14.70 -43.26 -18.49
N LEU A 85 -14.02 -44.38 -18.26
CA LEU A 85 -13.42 -45.17 -19.35
C LEU A 85 -14.50 -45.47 -20.42
N PRO A 86 -14.13 -45.53 -21.72
CA PRO A 86 -15.08 -45.83 -22.78
C PRO A 86 -15.89 -47.10 -22.46
N GLY A 87 -17.22 -46.97 -22.36
CA GLY A 87 -18.14 -48.08 -22.05
C GLY A 87 -18.54 -48.25 -20.57
N MET A 88 -18.05 -47.41 -19.66
CA MET A 88 -18.43 -47.42 -18.24
C MET A 88 -19.53 -46.41 -17.92
N VAL A 89 -20.44 -46.77 -17.02
CA VAL A 89 -21.47 -45.86 -16.50
C VAL A 89 -20.79 -44.78 -15.64
N PRO A 90 -21.16 -43.49 -15.78
CA PRO A 90 -20.63 -42.42 -14.93
C PRO A 90 -20.81 -42.75 -13.45
N ARG A 91 -19.78 -42.54 -12.63
CA ARG A 91 -19.86 -42.72 -11.17
C ARG A 91 -20.96 -41.80 -10.62
N PRO A 92 -21.85 -42.28 -9.73
CA PRO A 92 -22.82 -41.40 -9.08
C PRO A 92 -22.11 -40.34 -8.25
N ALA A 93 -22.55 -39.09 -8.35
CA ALA A 93 -22.02 -37.98 -7.57
C ALA A 93 -22.19 -38.30 -6.07
N HIS A 94 -21.10 -38.28 -5.31
CA HIS A 94 -21.15 -38.43 -3.84
C HIS A 94 -21.33 -37.05 -3.21
N ASP A 95 -21.74 -36.98 -1.93
CA ASP A 95 -21.91 -35.71 -1.20
C ASP A 95 -20.64 -34.82 -1.14
N HIS A 96 -19.46 -35.37 -1.49
CA HIS A 96 -18.18 -34.64 -1.62
C HIS A 96 -17.90 -34.10 -3.03
N ASP A 97 -18.81 -34.31 -4.00
CA ASP A 97 -18.78 -33.69 -5.32
C ASP A 97 -19.66 -32.42 -5.34
N ALA A 98 -19.76 -31.72 -4.20
CA ALA A 98 -20.61 -30.56 -4.05
C ALA A 98 -20.19 -29.45 -5.04
N PRO A 99 -21.14 -28.69 -5.61
CA PRO A 99 -20.83 -27.60 -6.54
C PRO A 99 -19.88 -26.56 -5.93
N ASP A 100 -19.90 -26.42 -4.60
CA ASP A 100 -19.07 -25.49 -3.84
C ASP A 100 -17.58 -25.91 -3.83
N ASP A 101 -17.29 -27.21 -3.73
CA ASP A 101 -15.92 -27.74 -3.73
C ASP A 101 -15.23 -27.51 -5.09
N ARG A 102 -15.97 -27.72 -6.18
CA ARG A 102 -15.48 -27.42 -7.54
C ARG A 102 -15.20 -25.92 -7.73
N ALA A 103 -16.03 -25.06 -7.15
CA ALA A 103 -15.83 -23.61 -7.21
C ALA A 103 -14.57 -23.18 -6.46
N VAL A 104 -14.30 -23.76 -5.29
CA VAL A 104 -13.09 -23.47 -4.49
C VAL A 104 -11.82 -23.90 -5.25
N ARG A 105 -11.82 -25.08 -5.87
CA ARG A 105 -10.68 -25.54 -6.68
C ARG A 105 -10.41 -24.64 -7.89
N GLU A 106 -11.45 -24.19 -8.57
CA GLU A 106 -11.31 -23.27 -9.72
C GLU A 106 -10.82 -21.89 -9.28
N ALA A 107 -11.36 -21.36 -8.17
CA ALA A 107 -10.90 -20.11 -7.58
C ALA A 107 -9.42 -20.20 -7.17
N PHE A 108 -9.01 -21.32 -6.59
CA PHE A 108 -7.61 -21.61 -6.24
C PHE A 108 -6.71 -21.65 -7.48
N ARG A 109 -7.10 -22.39 -8.52
CA ARG A 109 -6.35 -22.47 -9.78
C ARG A 109 -6.19 -21.10 -10.42
N ALA A 110 -7.27 -20.34 -10.51
CA ALA A 110 -7.26 -18.99 -11.09
C ALA A 110 -6.36 -18.05 -10.28
N ALA A 111 -6.46 -18.09 -8.95
CA ALA A 111 -5.62 -17.27 -8.07
C ALA A 111 -4.12 -17.61 -8.19
N LEU A 112 -3.78 -18.89 -8.31
CA LEU A 112 -2.41 -19.35 -8.50
C LEU A 112 -1.84 -18.93 -9.86
N ALA A 113 -2.65 -19.03 -10.93
CA ALA A 113 -2.27 -18.58 -12.27
C ALA A 113 -2.10 -17.05 -12.32
N ASP A 114 -3.07 -16.29 -11.79
CA ASP A 114 -3.02 -14.83 -11.78
C ASP A 114 -1.81 -14.30 -10.96
N LEU A 115 -1.43 -14.97 -9.87
CA LEU A 115 -0.21 -14.66 -9.12
C LEU A 115 1.05 -14.92 -9.97
N ALA A 116 1.12 -16.07 -10.66
CA ALA A 116 2.25 -16.38 -11.53
C ALA A 116 2.39 -15.35 -12.66
N ASP A 117 1.29 -15.01 -13.33
CA ASP A 117 1.24 -14.00 -14.38
C ASP A 117 1.66 -12.61 -13.86
N ALA A 118 1.29 -12.27 -12.62
CA ALA A 118 1.71 -11.02 -12.00
C ALA A 118 3.21 -10.95 -11.69
N LEU A 119 3.83 -12.07 -11.30
CA LEU A 119 5.28 -12.10 -11.10
C LEU A 119 6.05 -11.89 -12.40
N GLU A 120 5.53 -12.35 -13.55
CA GLU A 120 6.14 -12.14 -14.89
C GLU A 120 6.14 -10.67 -15.34
N ARG A 121 5.30 -9.82 -14.74
CA ARG A 121 5.27 -8.39 -15.05
C ARG A 121 6.36 -7.58 -14.33
N HIS A 122 7.09 -8.20 -13.40
CA HIS A 122 8.21 -7.60 -12.65
C HIS A 122 7.86 -6.27 -11.94
N ASN A 123 6.58 -6.07 -11.61
CA ASN A 123 6.08 -4.83 -11.03
C ASN A 123 5.70 -5.05 -9.55
N LEU A 124 6.59 -4.63 -8.66
CA LEU A 124 6.36 -4.75 -7.22
C LEU A 124 5.15 -3.94 -6.72
N ARG A 125 4.84 -2.81 -7.35
CA ARG A 125 3.69 -1.97 -6.97
C ARG A 125 2.40 -2.69 -7.28
N GLU A 126 2.31 -3.32 -8.45
CA GLU A 126 1.17 -4.14 -8.84
C GLU A 126 0.92 -5.26 -7.82
N LEU A 127 1.96 -6.00 -7.46
CA LEU A 127 1.87 -7.10 -6.48
C LEU A 127 1.37 -6.63 -5.11
N ALA A 128 1.58 -5.36 -4.76
CA ALA A 128 1.11 -4.78 -3.50
C ALA A 128 -0.33 -4.26 -3.59
N CYS A 129 -0.68 -3.52 -4.64
CA CYS A 129 -1.91 -2.73 -4.67
C CYS A 129 -2.92 -3.11 -5.77
N SER A 130 -2.72 -4.19 -6.52
CA SER A 130 -3.69 -4.67 -7.51
C SER A 130 -5.04 -5.05 -6.87
N PRO A 131 -6.17 -4.40 -7.24
CA PRO A 131 -7.50 -4.84 -6.85
C PRO A 131 -7.87 -6.24 -7.34
N ALA A 132 -7.42 -6.64 -8.54
CA ALA A 132 -7.67 -7.98 -9.07
C ALA A 132 -7.01 -9.06 -8.21
N LEU A 133 -5.72 -8.92 -7.90
CA LEU A 133 -5.00 -9.86 -7.03
C LEU A 133 -5.62 -9.90 -5.63
N TYR A 134 -5.99 -8.73 -5.08
CA TYR A 134 -6.70 -8.66 -3.81
C TYR A 134 -8.05 -9.40 -3.87
N ALA A 135 -8.84 -9.23 -4.93
CA ALA A 135 -10.12 -9.91 -5.09
C ALA A 135 -9.94 -11.44 -5.13
N ARG A 136 -8.90 -11.95 -5.82
CA ARG A 136 -8.55 -13.37 -5.80
C ARG A 136 -8.20 -13.86 -4.41
N GLN A 137 -7.34 -13.14 -3.71
CA GLN A 137 -6.92 -13.49 -2.36
C GLN A 137 -8.11 -13.45 -1.38
N ARG A 138 -9.01 -12.47 -1.51
CA ARG A 138 -10.21 -12.33 -0.68
C ARG A 138 -11.15 -13.51 -0.85
N VAL A 139 -11.39 -13.97 -2.08
CA VAL A 139 -12.23 -15.17 -2.35
C VAL A 139 -11.67 -16.41 -1.63
N LEU A 140 -10.34 -16.59 -1.63
CA LEU A 140 -9.71 -17.69 -0.89
C LEU A 140 -9.86 -17.55 0.63
N VAL A 141 -9.73 -16.33 1.15
CA VAL A 141 -9.91 -16.05 2.58
C VAL A 141 -11.36 -16.25 3.01
N GLU A 142 -12.33 -15.88 2.18
CA GLU A 142 -13.76 -16.12 2.43
C GLU A 142 -14.05 -17.63 2.53
N ALA A 143 -13.50 -18.44 1.62
CA ALA A 143 -13.60 -19.91 1.69
C ALA A 143 -12.92 -20.50 2.94
N LEU A 144 -11.79 -19.93 3.37
CA LEU A 144 -11.11 -20.31 4.61
C LEU A 144 -11.93 -19.94 5.87
N ALA A 145 -12.63 -18.80 5.85
CA ALA A 145 -13.37 -18.30 7.00
C ALA A 145 -14.54 -19.20 7.41
N GLU A 146 -15.10 -19.98 6.48
CA GLU A 146 -16.11 -21.01 6.76
C GLU A 146 -15.58 -22.11 7.70
N HIS A 147 -14.27 -22.36 7.65
CA HIS A 147 -13.59 -23.41 8.40
C HIS A 147 -12.76 -22.87 9.57
N ALA A 148 -12.46 -21.57 9.57
CA ALA A 148 -11.69 -20.87 10.59
C ALA A 148 -12.30 -19.48 10.88
N PRO A 149 -13.20 -19.36 11.88
CA PRO A 149 -13.84 -18.08 12.18
C PRO A 149 -12.81 -17.05 12.65
N GLY A 150 -12.94 -15.82 12.16
CA GLY A 150 -12.08 -14.68 12.53
C GLY A 150 -10.99 -14.35 11.51
N VAL A 151 -10.88 -15.10 10.40
CA VAL A 151 -9.99 -14.73 9.29
C VAL A 151 -10.72 -13.71 8.41
N ALA A 152 -10.17 -12.50 8.32
CA ALA A 152 -10.62 -11.46 7.39
C ALA A 152 -9.41 -10.86 6.69
N LEU A 153 -9.61 -10.41 5.44
CA LEU A 153 -8.59 -9.74 4.65
C LEU A 153 -9.08 -8.34 4.30
N ALA A 154 -8.39 -7.32 4.80
CA ALA A 154 -8.60 -5.95 4.37
C ALA A 154 -7.60 -5.58 3.27
N TYR A 155 -7.99 -4.70 2.35
CA TYR A 155 -7.15 -4.29 1.23
C TYR A 155 -5.89 -3.58 1.71
N GLU A 156 -6.01 -2.72 2.71
CA GLU A 156 -4.90 -1.98 3.32
C GLU A 156 -3.87 -2.87 4.04
N ASP A 157 -4.25 -4.09 4.43
CA ASP A 157 -3.31 -5.05 5.03
C ASP A 157 -2.42 -5.71 3.99
N VAL A 158 -2.86 -5.73 2.73
CA VAL A 158 -2.09 -6.20 1.57
C VAL A 158 -1.28 -5.04 0.98
N ALA A 159 -1.95 -3.93 0.63
CA ALA A 159 -1.31 -2.79 -0.02
C ALA A 159 -0.21 -2.14 0.82
N LEU A 160 -0.45 -2.00 2.12
CA LEU A 160 0.48 -1.33 3.03
C LEU A 160 1.21 -2.34 3.92
N HIS A 161 1.40 -3.57 3.45
CA HIS A 161 2.03 -4.63 4.23
C HIS A 161 3.49 -4.28 4.58
N GLY A 162 3.84 -4.35 5.86
CA GLY A 162 5.18 -4.01 6.36
C GLY A 162 5.51 -2.51 6.38
N ARG A 163 4.65 -1.63 5.83
CA ARG A 163 4.90 -0.18 5.76
C ARG A 163 4.50 0.52 7.07
N PRO A 164 5.40 1.31 7.69
CA PRO A 164 5.00 2.22 8.76
C PRO A 164 4.18 3.37 8.18
N ILE A 165 3.20 3.84 8.93
CA ILE A 165 2.29 4.91 8.52
C ILE A 165 2.22 5.91 9.68
N ALA A 166 2.41 7.19 9.37
CA ALA A 166 2.28 8.26 10.36
C ALA A 166 0.86 8.30 10.94
N VAL A 167 0.76 8.81 12.17
CA VAL A 167 -0.53 8.99 12.84
C VAL A 167 -1.20 10.23 12.28
N ALA A 168 -2.46 10.09 11.86
CA ALA A 168 -3.23 11.23 11.36
C ALA A 168 -3.96 11.95 12.50
N THR A 169 -3.83 13.28 12.52
CA THR A 169 -4.42 14.15 13.54
C THR A 169 -5.79 14.66 13.10
N LEU A 170 -6.60 15.06 14.09
CA LEU A 170 -7.85 15.76 13.89
C LEU A 170 -7.76 17.09 14.65
N SER A 171 -7.72 18.19 13.90
CA SER A 171 -7.56 19.54 14.46
C SER A 171 -8.67 19.87 15.47
N THR A 172 -8.35 20.60 16.53
CA THR A 172 -9.37 21.00 17.51
C THR A 172 -10.29 22.04 16.88
N GLN A 173 -11.60 21.73 16.83
CA GLN A 173 -12.61 22.61 16.22
C GLN A 173 -13.70 22.98 17.25
N PRO A 174 -14.30 24.17 17.14
CA PRO A 174 -15.47 24.53 17.94
C PRO A 174 -16.64 23.56 17.72
N ALA A 175 -17.32 23.16 18.79
CA ALA A 175 -18.40 22.17 18.73
C ALA A 175 -19.54 22.58 17.78
N HIS A 176 -19.88 23.87 17.72
CA HIS A 176 -20.92 24.38 16.82
C HIS A 176 -20.52 24.23 15.33
N ARG A 177 -19.24 24.43 15.00
CA ARG A 177 -18.72 24.26 13.62
C ARG A 177 -18.79 22.79 13.20
N LEU A 178 -18.40 21.88 14.08
CA LEU A 178 -18.52 20.44 13.84
C LEU A 178 -19.97 19.99 13.68
N ALA A 179 -20.89 20.51 14.50
CA ALA A 179 -22.31 20.22 14.38
C ALA A 179 -22.89 20.73 13.04
N GLN A 180 -22.52 21.94 12.61
CA GLN A 180 -22.95 22.49 11.33
C GLN A 180 -22.39 21.71 10.15
N ALA A 181 -21.09 21.40 10.16
CA ALA A 181 -20.44 20.59 9.12
C ALA A 181 -21.08 19.21 9.03
N ARG A 182 -21.35 18.56 10.17
CA ARG A 182 -22.02 17.26 10.21
C ARG A 182 -23.44 17.32 9.66
N ALA A 183 -24.23 18.34 10.01
CA ALA A 183 -25.59 18.48 9.49
C ALA A 183 -25.61 18.66 7.96
N ARG A 184 -24.71 19.48 7.42
CA ARG A 184 -24.52 19.64 5.96
C ARG A 184 -24.09 18.33 5.31
N TYR A 185 -23.13 17.64 5.90
CA TYR A 185 -22.63 16.36 5.42
C TYR A 185 -23.71 15.28 5.39
N GLU A 186 -24.48 15.11 6.48
CA GLU A 186 -25.56 14.13 6.58
C GLU A 186 -26.71 14.43 5.59
N ALA A 187 -27.02 15.71 5.36
CA ALA A 187 -27.99 16.14 4.36
C ALA A 187 -27.56 15.78 2.93
N ALA A 188 -26.26 15.85 2.63
CA ALA A 188 -25.69 15.47 1.33
C ALA A 188 -25.49 13.94 1.17
N LEU A 189 -25.18 13.24 2.25
CA LEU A 189 -24.91 11.79 2.22
C LEU A 189 -26.12 10.97 1.77
N LEU A 190 -27.33 11.32 2.24
CA LEU A 190 -28.53 10.53 1.92
C LEU A 190 -28.88 10.53 0.41
N PRO A 191 -28.88 11.67 -0.31
CA PRO A 191 -28.98 11.70 -1.77
C PRO A 191 -27.90 10.86 -2.46
N ALA A 192 -26.65 10.97 -2.01
CA ALA A 192 -25.52 10.23 -2.58
C ALA A 192 -25.67 8.70 -2.42
N LEU A 193 -26.15 8.24 -1.26
CA LEU A 193 -26.43 6.81 -1.03
C LEU A 193 -27.59 6.28 -1.86
N LYS A 194 -28.60 7.12 -2.16
CA LYS A 194 -29.78 6.75 -2.96
C LYS A 194 -29.51 6.74 -4.47
N ALA A 195 -28.43 7.36 -4.94
CA ALA A 195 -28.08 7.44 -6.36
C ALA A 195 -27.97 6.07 -7.05
N ARG A 196 -27.63 5.00 -6.30
CA ARG A 196 -27.62 3.60 -6.78
C ARG A 196 -28.94 3.15 -7.42
N ASN A 197 -30.06 3.71 -6.96
CA ASN A 197 -31.40 3.32 -7.38
C ASN A 197 -31.96 4.25 -8.47
N GLY A 198 -31.19 5.24 -8.92
CA GLY A 198 -31.61 6.20 -9.94
C GLY A 198 -31.52 5.60 -11.35
N ASN A 199 -32.49 5.91 -12.22
CA ASN A 199 -32.59 5.40 -13.59
C ASN A 199 -31.52 5.96 -14.57
N GLY A 200 -30.30 6.27 -14.10
CA GLY A 200 -29.22 6.80 -14.94
C GLY A 200 -29.51 8.16 -15.60
N SER A 201 -30.50 8.92 -15.10
CA SER A 201 -30.84 10.23 -15.69
C SER A 201 -29.73 11.26 -15.43
N ARG A 202 -29.47 12.14 -16.40
CA ARG A 202 -28.47 13.23 -16.26
C ARG A 202 -28.75 14.11 -15.04
N ALA A 203 -30.03 14.34 -14.73
CA ALA A 203 -30.43 15.10 -13.55
C ALA A 203 -30.03 14.39 -12.25
N ALA A 204 -30.21 13.06 -12.17
CA ALA A 204 -29.79 12.28 -11.00
C ALA A 204 -28.26 12.25 -10.84
N GLN A 205 -27.52 12.17 -11.95
CA GLN A 205 -26.05 12.26 -11.94
C GLN A 205 -25.55 13.63 -11.46
N ALA A 206 -26.16 14.72 -11.93
CA ALA A 206 -25.80 16.07 -11.48
C ALA A 206 -26.10 16.29 -9.98
N LEU A 207 -27.22 15.75 -9.50
CA LEU A 207 -27.59 15.80 -8.08
C LEU A 207 -26.61 14.99 -7.20
N ALA A 208 -26.20 13.81 -7.67
CA ALA A 208 -25.19 13.00 -7.00
C ALA A 208 -23.85 13.74 -6.95
N GLN A 209 -23.39 14.30 -8.08
CA GLN A 209 -22.16 15.09 -8.16
C GLN A 209 -22.19 16.27 -7.18
N ALA A 210 -23.31 17.01 -7.12
CA ALA A 210 -23.47 18.14 -6.19
C ALA A 210 -23.41 17.68 -4.72
N ALA A 211 -24.06 16.57 -4.39
CA ALA A 211 -24.02 15.99 -3.05
C ALA A 211 -22.61 15.56 -2.64
N PHE A 212 -21.87 14.90 -3.54
CA PHE A 212 -20.47 14.54 -3.32
C PHE A 212 -19.56 15.78 -3.18
N GLY A 213 -19.81 16.83 -3.98
CA GLY A 213 -19.11 18.10 -3.84
C GLY A 213 -19.35 18.81 -2.50
N GLU A 214 -20.58 18.78 -1.98
CA GLU A 214 -20.90 19.33 -0.65
C GLU A 214 -20.19 18.56 0.47
N MET A 215 -20.07 17.23 0.35
CA MET A 215 -19.30 16.42 1.31
C MET A 215 -17.80 16.77 1.30
N ASP A 216 -17.20 17.05 0.13
CA ASP A 216 -15.80 17.52 0.09
C ASP A 216 -15.62 18.91 0.65
N ALA A 217 -16.58 19.80 0.40
CA ALA A 217 -16.56 21.15 0.98
C ALA A 217 -16.54 21.06 2.50
N CYS A 218 -17.28 20.11 3.08
CA CYS A 218 -17.20 19.83 4.51
C CYS A 218 -15.81 19.33 4.93
N PHE A 219 -15.13 18.47 4.16
CA PHE A 219 -13.76 18.05 4.49
C PHE A 219 -12.78 19.22 4.44
N ALA A 220 -12.87 20.06 3.40
CA ALA A 220 -12.04 21.26 3.26
C ALA A 220 -12.28 22.25 4.41
N ASP A 221 -13.53 22.41 4.85
CA ASP A 221 -13.89 23.24 6.01
C ASP A 221 -13.33 22.69 7.34
N LEU A 222 -13.10 21.38 7.45
CA LEU A 222 -12.59 20.73 8.66
C LEU A 222 -11.05 20.60 8.67
N ALA A 223 -10.42 20.62 7.50
CA ALA A 223 -8.98 20.50 7.33
C ALA A 223 -8.22 21.68 7.94
N SER A 224 -7.05 21.38 8.49
CA SER A 224 -6.05 22.33 8.96
C SER A 224 -4.81 22.32 8.08
N ALA A 225 -3.86 23.19 8.39
CA ALA A 225 -2.57 23.25 7.70
C ALA A 225 -1.60 22.12 8.09
N ASP A 226 -1.93 21.29 9.09
CA ASP A 226 -1.11 20.15 9.49
C ASP A 226 -0.97 19.16 8.31
N PRO A 227 0.26 18.80 7.89
CA PRO A 227 0.51 17.75 6.88
C PRO A 227 -0.19 16.43 7.20
N TYR A 228 -0.34 16.10 8.49
CA TYR A 228 -0.94 14.85 8.95
C TYR A 228 -2.42 14.98 9.30
N ASP A 229 -3.09 16.08 8.94
CA ASP A 229 -4.53 16.20 9.15
C ASP A 229 -5.30 15.16 8.32
N PHE A 230 -6.09 14.33 9.00
CA PHE A 230 -6.90 13.31 8.34
C PHE A 230 -7.86 13.89 7.29
N TRP A 231 -8.42 15.09 7.50
CA TRP A 231 -9.38 15.65 6.55
C TRP A 231 -8.74 16.04 5.22
N ARG A 232 -7.43 16.33 5.19
CA ARG A 232 -6.67 16.48 3.93
C ARG A 232 -6.58 15.15 3.18
N LEU A 233 -6.25 14.07 3.89
CA LEU A 233 -6.22 12.72 3.34
C LEU A 233 -7.61 12.29 2.84
N ALA A 234 -8.65 12.55 3.62
CA ALA A 234 -10.03 12.22 3.24
C ALA A 234 -10.46 12.96 1.97
N SER A 235 -10.06 14.24 1.83
CA SER A 235 -10.34 15.04 0.64
C SER A 235 -9.64 14.48 -0.60
N ALA A 236 -8.37 14.09 -0.49
CA ALA A 236 -7.62 13.49 -1.60
C ALA A 236 -8.21 12.12 -2.01
N CYS A 237 -8.44 11.25 -1.04
CA CYS A 237 -9.06 9.94 -1.27
C CYS A 237 -10.46 10.08 -1.89
N GLY A 238 -11.28 11.02 -1.40
CA GLY A 238 -12.62 11.29 -1.92
C GLY A 238 -12.60 11.76 -3.39
N ARG A 239 -11.62 12.58 -3.79
CA ARG A 239 -11.42 12.98 -5.19
C ARG A 239 -11.05 11.80 -6.06
N VAL A 240 -10.04 11.03 -5.67
CA VAL A 240 -9.50 9.90 -6.45
C VAL A 240 -10.55 8.81 -6.63
N LEU A 241 -11.27 8.43 -5.57
CA LEU A 241 -12.37 7.45 -5.62
C LEU A 241 -13.51 7.82 -6.59
N ARG A 242 -13.61 9.09 -7.01
CA ARG A 242 -14.62 9.54 -7.97
C ARG A 242 -14.05 9.78 -9.36
N ARG A 243 -12.72 9.74 -9.54
CA ARG A 243 -12.11 9.78 -10.87
C ARG A 243 -12.54 8.51 -11.62
N GLY A 244 -13.07 8.67 -12.83
CA GLY A 244 -13.48 7.54 -13.67
C GLY A 244 -14.75 6.79 -13.25
N VAL A 245 -15.49 7.25 -12.22
CA VAL A 245 -16.76 6.62 -11.82
C VAL A 245 -17.82 6.83 -12.90
N THR A 246 -18.16 5.77 -13.61
CA THR A 246 -19.22 5.76 -14.64
C THR A 246 -20.61 5.60 -14.04
N THR A 247 -20.72 4.99 -12.86
CA THR A 247 -21.97 4.78 -12.13
C THR A 247 -21.85 5.16 -10.65
N TRP A 248 -22.66 6.15 -10.23
CA TRP A 248 -22.76 6.53 -8.83
C TRP A 248 -23.43 5.41 -8.03
N GLY A 249 -22.79 4.97 -6.94
CA GLY A 249 -23.32 3.92 -6.08
C GLY A 249 -22.37 2.75 -5.80
N ASP A 250 -21.13 2.81 -6.32
CA ASP A 250 -20.06 1.91 -5.94
C ASP A 250 -19.98 1.77 -4.40
N GLU A 251 -19.86 0.53 -3.95
CA GLU A 251 -19.89 0.19 -2.53
C GLU A 251 -18.67 0.76 -1.80
N GLU A 252 -17.50 0.78 -2.45
CA GLU A 252 -16.25 1.32 -1.89
C GLU A 252 -16.39 2.81 -1.57
N VAL A 253 -16.83 3.60 -2.55
CA VAL A 253 -17.09 5.04 -2.39
C VAL A 253 -18.09 5.29 -1.26
N ARG A 254 -19.24 4.60 -1.26
CA ARG A 254 -20.26 4.80 -0.22
C ARG A 254 -19.76 4.40 1.16
N ARG A 255 -19.05 3.28 1.29
CA ARG A 255 -18.46 2.84 2.56
C ARG A 255 -17.46 3.86 3.09
N PHE A 256 -16.64 4.47 2.22
CA PHE A 256 -15.71 5.53 2.59
C PHE A 256 -16.43 6.77 3.15
N TYR A 257 -17.38 7.35 2.42
CA TYR A 257 -18.11 8.54 2.89
C TYR A 257 -18.98 8.25 4.13
N ALA A 258 -19.52 7.03 4.27
CA ALA A 258 -20.22 6.63 5.49
C ALA A 258 -19.28 6.56 6.71
N ARG A 259 -18.06 6.02 6.55
CA ARG A 259 -17.04 6.01 7.62
C ARG A 259 -16.58 7.43 7.97
N CYS A 260 -16.48 8.32 7.00
CA CYS A 260 -16.19 9.74 7.26
C CYS A 260 -17.28 10.38 8.13
N ASN A 261 -18.57 10.11 7.88
CA ASN A 261 -19.64 10.63 8.75
C ASN A 261 -19.49 10.18 10.21
N LEU A 262 -19.14 8.91 10.42
CA LEU A 262 -18.88 8.38 11.76
C LEU A 262 -17.70 9.09 12.41
N LEU A 263 -16.62 9.34 11.66
CA LEU A 263 -15.46 10.06 12.16
C LEU A 263 -15.77 11.51 12.52
N ILE A 264 -16.59 12.22 11.74
CA ILE A 264 -17.06 13.58 12.11
C ILE A 264 -17.79 13.52 13.46
N GLY A 265 -18.61 12.48 13.66
CA GLY A 265 -19.28 12.23 14.93
C GLY A 265 -18.33 12.01 16.11
N GLU A 266 -17.30 11.18 15.94
CA GLU A 266 -16.27 10.97 16.99
C GLU A 266 -15.41 12.22 17.23
N HIS A 267 -15.09 12.96 16.17
CA HIS A 267 -14.35 14.23 16.25
C HIS A 267 -15.13 15.27 17.07
N ALA A 268 -16.45 15.34 16.88
CA ALA A 268 -17.35 16.15 17.69
C ALA A 268 -17.41 15.71 19.17
N ARG A 269 -17.15 14.43 19.47
CA ARG A 269 -17.00 13.91 20.84
C ARG A 269 -15.59 14.10 21.43
N GLY A 270 -14.70 14.76 20.70
CA GLY A 270 -13.36 15.11 21.19
C GLY A 270 -12.24 14.18 20.71
N LEU A 271 -12.50 13.27 19.75
CA LEU A 271 -11.42 12.51 19.13
C LEU A 271 -10.38 13.45 18.49
N ARG A 272 -9.09 13.19 18.71
CA ARG A 272 -7.96 14.01 18.22
C ARG A 272 -7.00 13.27 17.29
N VAL A 273 -7.13 11.95 17.23
CA VAL A 273 -6.32 11.07 16.39
C VAL A 273 -7.28 10.17 15.64
N ALA A 274 -7.15 10.13 14.31
CA ALA A 274 -7.99 9.27 13.49
C ALA A 274 -7.62 7.79 13.73
N PRO A 275 -8.59 6.85 13.70
CA PRO A 275 -8.29 5.43 13.85
C PRO A 275 -7.33 4.95 12.78
N GLN A 276 -6.23 4.30 13.19
CA GLN A 276 -5.15 3.94 12.25
C GLN A 276 -5.61 3.00 11.13
N SER A 277 -6.57 2.11 11.41
CA SER A 277 -7.18 1.26 10.37
C SER A 277 -7.90 2.09 9.30
N PHE A 278 -8.51 3.22 9.66
CA PHE A 278 -9.17 4.10 8.70
C PHE A 278 -8.17 4.93 7.89
N VAL A 279 -7.11 5.41 8.53
CA VAL A 279 -5.99 6.10 7.86
C VAL A 279 -5.36 5.17 6.82
N ARG A 280 -5.03 3.93 7.21
CA ARG A 280 -4.47 2.91 6.32
C ARG A 280 -5.39 2.60 5.15
N MET A 281 -6.70 2.43 5.39
CA MET A 281 -7.68 2.24 4.32
C MET A 281 -7.69 3.41 3.33
N ALA A 282 -7.80 4.64 3.82
CA ALA A 282 -7.83 5.83 2.95
C ALA A 282 -6.53 5.99 2.14
N LEU A 283 -5.37 5.72 2.75
CA LEU A 283 -4.08 5.74 2.07
C LEU A 283 -3.93 4.64 1.03
N ALA A 284 -4.36 3.42 1.33
CA ALA A 284 -4.31 2.32 0.37
C ALA A 284 -5.15 2.63 -0.87
N LEU A 285 -6.35 3.18 -0.68
CA LEU A 285 -7.24 3.59 -1.77
C LEU A 285 -6.66 4.75 -2.58
N LEU A 286 -6.06 5.74 -1.93
CA LEU A 286 -5.39 6.85 -2.60
C LEU A 286 -4.17 6.35 -3.41
N TRP A 287 -3.30 5.57 -2.77
CA TRP A 287 -2.04 5.12 -3.35
C TRP A 287 -2.23 4.17 -4.53
N ARG A 288 -3.26 3.33 -4.51
CA ARG A 288 -3.59 2.37 -5.58
C ARG A 288 -3.46 2.98 -6.97
N ASP A 289 -4.17 4.08 -7.22
CA ASP A 289 -4.28 4.64 -8.56
C ASP A 289 -2.93 5.23 -9.02
N TYR A 290 -2.19 5.88 -8.11
CA TYR A 290 -0.87 6.43 -8.40
C TYR A 290 0.24 5.38 -8.48
N ALA A 291 0.11 4.26 -7.77
CA ALA A 291 1.10 3.20 -7.76
C ALA A 291 1.01 2.34 -9.02
N LEU A 292 -0.19 2.19 -9.59
CA LEU A 292 -0.43 1.40 -10.80
C LEU A 292 -0.21 2.21 -12.08
N PHE A 293 -0.70 3.45 -12.12
CA PHE A 293 -0.72 4.29 -13.33
C PHE A 293 0.20 5.50 -13.27
N GLY A 294 0.92 5.66 -12.16
CA GLY A 294 1.74 6.82 -11.88
C GLY A 294 0.98 8.12 -11.66
N ALA A 295 1.75 9.18 -11.40
CA ALA A 295 1.23 10.53 -11.19
C ALA A 295 1.53 11.44 -12.38
N ALA A 296 0.58 12.28 -12.76
CA ALA A 296 0.79 13.36 -13.73
C ALA A 296 1.24 14.65 -13.03
N ALA A 297 1.69 15.66 -13.77
CA ALA A 297 2.19 16.92 -13.18
C ALA A 297 1.13 17.64 -12.33
N GLU A 298 -0.14 17.56 -12.71
CA GLU A 298 -1.28 18.09 -11.98
C GLU A 298 -1.53 17.41 -10.63
N ASP A 299 -1.01 16.20 -10.41
CA ASP A 299 -1.23 15.42 -9.19
C ASP A 299 -0.23 15.74 -8.06
N THR A 300 0.61 16.78 -8.23
CA THR A 300 1.68 17.13 -7.28
C THR A 300 1.21 17.20 -5.83
N ALA A 301 0.02 17.77 -5.57
CA ALA A 301 -0.52 17.84 -4.21
C ALA A 301 -0.90 16.47 -3.61
N ASP A 302 -1.39 15.54 -4.44
CA ASP A 302 -1.74 14.19 -4.01
C ASP A 302 -0.46 13.35 -3.82
N VAL A 303 0.58 13.58 -4.64
CA VAL A 303 1.91 12.98 -4.47
C VAL A 303 2.61 13.46 -3.20
N ASP A 304 2.62 14.77 -2.93
CA ASP A 304 3.23 15.32 -1.72
C ASP A 304 2.57 14.75 -0.46
N LEU A 305 1.25 14.57 -0.48
CA LEU A 305 0.50 13.92 0.58
C LEU A 305 0.90 12.43 0.74
N LEU A 306 1.06 11.69 -0.35
CA LEU A 306 1.51 10.29 -0.29
C LEU A 306 2.93 10.18 0.27
N LEU A 307 3.83 11.08 -0.14
CA LEU A 307 5.18 11.18 0.40
C LEU A 307 5.14 11.52 1.89
N ASP A 308 4.27 12.43 2.35
CA ASP A 308 4.08 12.72 3.78
C ASP A 308 3.80 11.45 4.60
N TYR A 309 3.12 10.46 4.01
CA TYR A 309 2.82 9.16 4.63
C TYR A 309 3.80 8.02 4.25
N GLY A 310 4.90 8.32 3.58
CA GLY A 310 5.93 7.33 3.26
C GLY A 310 5.60 6.44 2.06
N LEU A 311 4.74 6.89 1.16
CA LEU A 311 4.35 6.16 -0.03
C LEU A 311 4.93 6.85 -1.27
N THR A 312 5.92 6.21 -1.88
CA THR A 312 6.49 6.66 -3.14
C THR A 312 5.56 6.32 -4.30
N VAL A 313 5.65 7.09 -5.38
CA VAL A 313 4.92 6.90 -6.63
C VAL A 313 5.86 7.16 -7.80
N ASP A 314 5.53 6.60 -8.97
CA ASP A 314 6.30 6.85 -10.18
C ASP A 314 5.63 7.98 -10.97
N TRP A 315 6.42 8.93 -11.47
CA TRP A 315 5.90 10.04 -12.28
C TRP A 315 5.74 9.61 -13.73
N HIS A 316 4.55 9.78 -14.30
CA HIS A 316 4.28 9.50 -15.70
C HIS A 316 4.50 10.73 -16.57
N VAL A 317 5.14 10.52 -17.72
CA VAL A 317 5.22 11.53 -18.81
C VAL A 317 4.07 11.35 -19.80
N ALA A 318 3.43 10.17 -19.86
CA ALA A 318 2.37 9.82 -20.81
C ALA A 318 0.98 9.99 -20.18
N GLY A 319 0.28 11.10 -20.50
CA GLY A 319 -0.98 11.49 -19.86
C GLY A 319 -2.27 10.79 -20.32
N THR A 320 -2.22 9.70 -21.10
CA THR A 320 -3.43 8.98 -21.60
C THR A 320 -3.22 7.47 -21.78
N GLN A 321 -4.29 6.65 -21.68
CA GLN A 321 -4.25 5.20 -21.97
C GLN A 321 -3.76 4.85 -23.39
N ALA A 322 -4.02 5.70 -24.38
CA ALA A 322 -3.54 5.48 -25.75
C ALA A 322 -2.02 5.74 -25.87
N SER A 323 -1.51 6.75 -25.17
CA SER A 323 -0.06 6.96 -25.04
C SER A 323 0.59 5.86 -24.21
N GLU A 324 -0.14 5.27 -23.26
CA GLU A 324 0.27 4.13 -22.44
C GLU A 324 0.46 2.87 -23.30
N ALA A 325 -0.50 2.52 -24.15
CA ALA A 325 -0.38 1.39 -25.09
C ALA A 325 0.75 1.56 -26.12
N LEU A 326 1.05 2.81 -26.52
CA LEU A 326 2.21 3.10 -27.39
C LEU A 326 3.53 2.99 -26.61
N TRP A 327 3.53 3.35 -25.34
CA TRP A 327 4.67 3.17 -24.45
C TRP A 327 4.93 1.69 -24.18
N GLU A 328 3.90 0.86 -24.01
CA GLU A 328 3.99 -0.61 -23.89
C GLU A 328 4.72 -1.25 -25.07
N ALA A 329 4.31 -0.90 -26.30
CA ALA A 329 4.93 -1.41 -27.51
C ALA A 329 6.41 -1.01 -27.60
N GLY A 330 6.73 0.23 -27.20
CA GLY A 330 8.11 0.73 -27.13
C GLY A 330 8.94 0.07 -26.01
N ALA A 331 8.36 -0.14 -24.83
CA ALA A 331 9.01 -0.72 -23.67
C ALA A 331 9.33 -2.20 -23.87
N ALA A 332 8.41 -2.98 -24.43
CA ALA A 332 8.66 -4.39 -24.77
C ALA A 332 9.77 -4.53 -25.84
N GLN A 333 9.81 -3.61 -26.81
CA GLN A 333 10.87 -3.58 -27.82
C GLN A 333 12.21 -3.15 -27.21
N ALA A 334 12.21 -2.18 -26.31
CA ALA A 334 13.39 -1.72 -25.57
C ALA A 334 13.93 -2.81 -24.63
N ASP A 335 13.07 -3.60 -24.00
CA ASP A 335 13.44 -4.74 -23.16
C ASP A 335 14.13 -5.85 -23.96
N ALA A 336 13.53 -6.23 -25.08
CA ALA A 336 14.09 -7.22 -25.99
C ALA A 336 15.47 -6.79 -26.56
N LEU A 337 15.71 -5.48 -26.69
CA LEU A 337 16.99 -4.89 -27.06
C LEU A 337 17.96 -4.83 -25.87
N ALA A 338 17.50 -4.36 -24.71
CA ALA A 338 18.33 -4.22 -23.50
C ALA A 338 18.85 -5.57 -22.99
N THR A 339 18.00 -6.59 -23.01
CA THR A 339 18.36 -7.98 -22.66
C THR A 339 19.41 -8.57 -23.60
N ARG A 340 19.50 -8.08 -24.85
CA ARG A 340 20.56 -8.48 -25.79
C ARG A 340 21.87 -7.72 -25.58
N VAL A 341 21.84 -6.56 -24.92
CA VAL A 341 22.97 -5.61 -24.85
C VAL A 341 23.67 -5.63 -23.47
N ALA A 342 22.97 -5.95 -22.37
CA ALA A 342 23.57 -6.04 -21.04
C ALA A 342 23.26 -7.38 -20.34
N PRO A 343 24.24 -8.04 -19.71
CA PRO A 343 24.02 -9.27 -18.97
C PRO A 343 23.14 -9.02 -17.73
N THR A 344 22.30 -10.00 -17.38
CA THR A 344 21.58 -10.03 -16.10
C THR A 344 22.55 -10.24 -14.94
N ARG A 345 22.18 -9.78 -13.74
CA ARG A 345 22.93 -10.02 -12.49
C ARG A 345 22.07 -10.76 -11.49
N GLU A 346 22.67 -11.71 -10.79
CA GLU A 346 22.04 -12.46 -9.70
C GLU A 346 22.36 -11.77 -8.37
N LEU A 347 21.33 -11.46 -7.59
CA LEU A 347 21.38 -10.86 -6.26
C LEU A 347 20.67 -11.79 -5.27
N GLY A 348 21.17 -13.01 -5.14
CA GLY A 348 20.52 -14.07 -4.37
C GLY A 348 19.26 -14.61 -5.06
N ALA A 349 18.09 -14.36 -4.47
CA ALA A 349 16.81 -14.81 -5.04
C ALA A 349 16.36 -13.96 -6.24
N LEU A 350 16.89 -12.75 -6.38
CA LEU A 350 16.51 -11.78 -7.41
C LEU A 350 17.48 -11.82 -8.59
N VAL A 351 16.95 -11.77 -9.81
CA VAL A 351 17.73 -11.57 -11.04
C VAL A 351 17.31 -10.24 -11.65
N VAL A 352 18.29 -9.36 -11.92
CA VAL A 352 18.07 -7.98 -12.36
C VAL A 352 18.76 -7.67 -13.68
N ASN A 353 18.25 -6.66 -14.38
CA ASN A 353 18.92 -6.09 -15.55
C ASN A 353 20.20 -5.35 -15.12
N GLY A 354 21.33 -5.65 -15.77
CA GLY A 354 22.63 -5.06 -15.41
C GLY A 354 22.68 -3.53 -15.50
N ASN A 355 22.04 -2.92 -16.50
CA ASN A 355 22.01 -1.46 -16.64
C ASN A 355 21.13 -0.81 -15.56
N ALA A 356 19.96 -1.40 -15.28
CA ALA A 356 19.08 -0.93 -14.20
C ALA A 356 19.75 -1.04 -12.82
N TYR A 357 20.55 -2.08 -12.62
CA TYR A 357 21.35 -2.25 -11.42
C TYR A 357 22.41 -1.14 -11.26
N GLU A 358 23.17 -0.80 -12.31
CA GLU A 358 24.17 0.27 -12.23
C GLU A 358 23.53 1.65 -12.01
N ASP A 359 22.43 1.97 -12.70
CA ASP A 359 21.68 3.21 -12.47
C ASP A 359 21.16 3.32 -11.03
N PHE A 360 20.70 2.20 -10.47
CA PHE A 360 20.31 2.10 -9.07
C PHE A 360 21.49 2.38 -8.14
N LEU A 361 22.67 1.77 -8.38
CA LEU A 361 23.85 2.01 -7.54
C LEU A 361 24.30 3.48 -7.55
N GLN A 362 24.27 4.13 -8.70
CA GLN A 362 24.59 5.55 -8.82
C GLN A 362 23.60 6.42 -8.02
N THR A 363 22.30 6.10 -8.13
CA THR A 363 21.25 6.79 -7.37
C THR A 363 21.42 6.59 -5.86
N ALA A 364 21.68 5.35 -5.45
CA ALA A 364 21.85 4.99 -4.05
C ALA A 364 23.10 5.63 -3.43
N ASP A 365 24.24 5.65 -4.14
CA ASP A 365 25.48 6.28 -3.65
C ASP A 365 25.30 7.78 -3.40
N ALA A 366 24.72 8.50 -4.36
CA ALA A 366 24.42 9.92 -4.21
C ALA A 366 23.47 10.19 -3.03
N ALA A 367 22.40 9.40 -2.91
CA ALA A 367 21.45 9.55 -1.81
C ALA A 367 22.05 9.21 -0.43
N MET A 368 22.95 8.22 -0.34
CA MET A 368 23.62 7.85 0.92
C MET A 368 24.57 8.94 1.42
N LEU A 369 25.19 9.73 0.53
CA LEU A 369 26.00 10.88 0.91
C LEU A 369 25.14 11.98 1.58
N GLU A 370 23.97 12.26 1.00
CA GLU A 370 23.01 13.24 1.55
C GLU A 370 22.47 12.77 2.91
N LEU A 371 21.98 11.52 2.97
CA LEU A 371 21.47 10.91 4.20
C LEU A 371 22.52 10.82 5.30
N GLY A 372 23.75 10.43 4.98
CA GLY A 372 24.86 10.39 5.93
C GLY A 372 25.25 11.78 6.46
N THR A 373 25.09 12.82 5.64
CA THR A 373 25.33 14.21 6.06
C THR A 373 24.22 14.71 6.98
N ALA A 374 22.96 14.48 6.63
CA ALA A 374 21.81 14.83 7.46
C ALA A 374 21.81 14.07 8.80
N ALA A 375 22.08 12.77 8.80
CA ALA A 375 22.15 11.96 10.02
C ALA A 375 23.25 12.47 10.98
N ARG A 376 24.43 12.79 10.47
CA ARG A 376 25.51 13.38 11.28
C ARG A 376 25.12 14.74 11.85
N ALA A 377 24.52 15.60 11.05
CA ALA A 377 24.03 16.90 11.52
C ALA A 377 22.98 16.75 12.63
N LEU A 378 22.07 15.77 12.49
CA LEU A 378 21.06 15.46 13.50
C LEU A 378 21.68 14.92 14.79
N SER A 379 22.69 14.07 14.72
CA SER A 379 23.39 13.51 15.89
C SER A 379 24.23 14.54 16.65
N LEU A 380 24.83 15.51 15.95
CA LEU A 380 25.63 16.58 16.55
C LEU A 380 24.79 17.75 17.08
N ARG A 381 23.47 17.72 16.85
CA ARG A 381 22.56 18.78 17.25
C ARG A 381 22.46 18.88 18.79
N PRO A 382 22.49 20.09 19.38
CA PRO A 382 22.25 20.28 20.80
C PRO A 382 20.87 19.75 21.24
N VAL A 383 20.81 19.22 22.46
CA VAL A 383 19.55 18.75 23.06
C VAL A 383 18.57 19.92 23.14
N GLY A 384 17.37 19.74 22.60
CA GLY A 384 16.30 20.75 22.61
C GLY A 384 16.34 21.77 21.47
N ALA A 385 17.39 21.81 20.64
CA ALA A 385 17.38 22.63 19.44
C ALA A 385 16.44 22.00 18.38
N PRO A 386 15.59 22.78 17.69
CA PRO A 386 14.77 22.26 16.59
C PRO A 386 15.67 21.75 15.46
N ALA A 387 15.20 20.74 14.72
CA ALA A 387 15.88 20.31 13.50
C ALA A 387 15.71 21.38 12.43
N ASP A 388 16.63 21.46 11.46
CA ASP A 388 16.39 22.26 10.26
C ASP A 388 15.35 21.55 9.38
N PRO A 389 14.15 22.14 9.17
CA PRO A 389 13.11 21.50 8.39
C PRO A 389 13.52 21.31 6.93
N ALA A 390 14.29 22.24 6.35
CA ALA A 390 14.71 22.14 4.95
C ALA A 390 15.72 20.99 4.77
N ALA A 391 16.71 20.88 5.66
CA ALA A 391 17.66 19.76 5.63
C ALA A 391 16.98 18.40 5.85
N ALA A 392 15.98 18.34 6.73
CA ALA A 392 15.20 17.12 6.95
C ALA A 392 14.37 16.73 5.71
N LEU A 393 13.80 17.69 4.97
CA LEU A 393 13.11 17.39 3.70
C LEU A 393 14.08 16.89 2.62
N VAL A 394 15.27 17.48 2.49
CA VAL A 394 16.31 16.98 1.57
C VAL A 394 16.69 15.53 1.90
N ALA A 395 16.85 15.21 3.19
CA ALA A 395 17.13 13.85 3.64
C ALA A 395 15.97 12.89 3.31
N ALA A 396 14.72 13.35 3.47
CA ALA A 396 13.55 12.57 3.10
C ALA A 396 13.53 12.27 1.58
N ASP A 397 13.77 13.28 0.74
CA ASP A 397 13.80 13.12 -0.71
C ASP A 397 14.93 12.19 -1.17
N ALA A 398 16.09 12.24 -0.53
CA ALA A 398 17.17 11.28 -0.77
C ALA A 398 16.74 9.83 -0.46
N ALA A 399 16.05 9.62 0.67
CA ALA A 399 15.52 8.31 1.03
C ALA A 399 14.46 7.84 0.03
N TYR A 400 13.51 8.69 -0.37
CA TYR A 400 12.49 8.31 -1.35
C TYR A 400 13.04 8.06 -2.75
N ARG A 401 14.06 8.80 -3.19
CA ARG A 401 14.75 8.49 -4.45
C ARG A 401 15.37 7.09 -4.42
N THR A 402 16.02 6.73 -3.30
CA THR A 402 16.55 5.38 -3.09
C THR A 402 15.43 4.33 -3.08
N GLY A 403 14.34 4.62 -2.37
CA GLY A 403 13.16 3.75 -2.28
C GLY A 403 12.52 3.50 -3.63
N ALA A 404 12.21 4.55 -4.38
CA ALA A 404 11.63 4.47 -5.72
C ALA A 404 12.52 3.66 -6.69
N ALA A 405 13.84 3.92 -6.69
CA ALA A 405 14.78 3.15 -7.51
C ALA A 405 14.85 1.67 -7.08
N ALA A 406 14.78 1.37 -5.78
CA ALA A 406 14.72 0.01 -5.27
C ALA A 406 13.42 -0.72 -5.66
N TRP A 407 12.27 -0.04 -5.57
CA TRP A 407 10.98 -0.58 -6.01
C TRP A 407 10.98 -0.88 -7.51
N ALA A 408 11.53 0.02 -8.32
CA ALA A 408 11.67 -0.17 -9.76
C ALA A 408 12.60 -1.33 -10.11
N LEU A 409 13.65 -1.59 -9.32
CA LEU A 409 14.58 -2.70 -9.56
C LEU A 409 14.08 -4.05 -9.00
N GLY A 410 13.14 -4.06 -8.05
CA GLY A 410 12.66 -5.27 -7.39
C GLY A 410 13.29 -5.55 -6.01
N LEU A 411 14.01 -4.59 -5.42
CA LEU A 411 14.65 -4.69 -4.11
C LEU A 411 13.70 -4.31 -2.97
N GLY A 412 12.74 -5.19 -2.65
CA GLY A 412 11.66 -4.88 -1.72
C GLY A 412 12.09 -4.49 -0.30
N HIS A 413 13.12 -5.14 0.28
CA HIS A 413 13.60 -4.80 1.63
C HIS A 413 14.30 -3.43 1.67
N VAL A 414 15.06 -3.10 0.63
CA VAL A 414 15.66 -1.78 0.46
C VAL A 414 14.57 -0.72 0.33
N GLY A 415 13.58 -0.96 -0.54
CA GLY A 415 12.45 -0.04 -0.78
C GLY A 415 11.66 0.24 0.49
N LEU A 416 11.31 -0.80 1.26
CA LEU A 416 10.56 -0.64 2.51
C LEU A 416 11.33 0.16 3.57
N LEU A 417 12.62 -0.09 3.73
CA LEU A 417 13.44 0.63 4.72
C LEU A 417 13.69 2.08 4.29
N ALA A 418 13.95 2.32 3.01
CA ALA A 418 14.15 3.66 2.47
C ALA A 418 12.87 4.51 2.58
N ASP A 419 11.71 3.95 2.25
CA ASP A 419 10.42 4.64 2.40
C ASP A 419 10.11 4.96 3.87
N ALA A 420 10.38 4.03 4.78
CA ALA A 420 10.24 4.23 6.22
C ALA A 420 11.19 5.32 6.75
N LEU A 421 12.42 5.37 6.25
CA LEU A 421 13.41 6.39 6.60
C LEU A 421 12.99 7.77 6.07
N GLY A 422 12.49 7.84 4.84
CA GLY A 422 11.92 9.06 4.26
C GLY A 422 10.76 9.59 5.12
N LEU A 423 9.84 8.70 5.53
CA LEU A 423 8.73 9.06 6.41
C LEU A 423 9.24 9.65 7.74
N ALA A 424 10.23 9.00 8.37
CA ALA A 424 10.80 9.50 9.61
C ALA A 424 11.39 10.92 9.45
N TRP A 425 12.10 11.18 8.35
CA TRP A 425 12.64 12.51 8.05
C TRP A 425 11.55 13.56 7.76
N ARG A 426 10.48 13.21 7.04
CA ARG A 426 9.33 14.12 6.87
C ARG A 426 8.64 14.42 8.20
N CYS A 427 8.43 13.43 9.06
CA CYS A 427 7.93 13.65 10.41
C CYS A 427 8.84 14.62 11.19
N THR A 428 10.17 14.47 11.07
CA THR A 428 11.13 15.39 11.69
C THR A 428 11.02 16.81 11.12
N ALA A 429 10.91 16.96 9.80
CA ALA A 429 10.76 18.26 9.14
C ALA A 429 9.48 18.98 9.58
N HIS A 430 8.35 18.28 9.55
CA HIS A 430 7.05 18.84 9.89
C HIS A 430 6.93 19.20 11.37
N ALA A 431 7.49 18.36 12.26
CA ALA A 431 7.56 18.68 13.68
C ALA A 431 8.44 19.91 13.96
N ALA A 432 9.56 20.07 13.24
CA ALA A 432 10.41 21.25 13.36
C ALA A 432 9.70 22.51 12.86
N ALA A 433 9.02 22.44 11.71
CA ALA A 433 8.26 23.56 11.16
C ALA A 433 7.12 24.00 12.10
N ALA A 434 6.44 23.05 12.75
CA ALA A 434 5.40 23.34 13.73
C ALA A 434 5.93 24.01 15.01
N GLY A 435 7.18 23.71 15.41
CA GLY A 435 7.84 24.32 16.56
C GLY A 435 8.37 25.75 16.34
N VAL A 436 8.50 26.18 15.08
CA VAL A 436 9.05 27.49 14.68
C VAL A 436 7.96 28.54 14.43
N ALA A 437 6.66 28.21 14.61
CA ALA A 437 5.58 29.17 14.44
C ALA A 437 5.80 30.44 15.31
N PRO A 438 5.91 31.64 14.70
CA PRO A 438 6.45 32.82 15.35
C PRO A 438 5.50 33.34 16.43
N ASP A 439 6.12 33.90 17.47
CA ASP A 439 5.50 34.68 18.55
C ASP A 439 4.47 35.68 18.01
N ALA A 440 3.18 35.37 18.16
CA ALA A 440 2.19 36.39 18.47
C ALA A 440 2.35 36.68 19.97
N GLY A 441 2.86 37.88 20.28
CA GLY A 441 3.43 38.25 21.56
C GLY A 441 2.59 37.97 22.80
N ALA A 442 3.32 37.80 23.92
CA ALA A 442 2.91 38.07 25.29
C ALA A 442 1.53 37.52 25.71
N GLN A 443 1.50 36.24 26.10
CA GLN A 443 0.67 35.70 27.20
C GLN A 443 1.12 34.28 27.55
N ALA A 444 2.39 34.16 27.95
CA ALA A 444 2.89 32.97 28.62
C ALA A 444 2.35 32.96 30.06
N GLU A 445 1.24 32.26 30.27
CA GLU A 445 0.92 31.49 31.51
C GLU A 445 -0.51 30.90 31.53
N SER A 446 -1.38 31.16 30.54
CA SER A 446 -2.75 30.62 30.54
C SER A 446 -3.25 30.05 29.20
N ALA A 447 -2.39 29.38 28.43
CA ALA A 447 -2.73 28.72 27.17
C ALA A 447 -2.29 27.24 27.09
N VAL A 448 -2.24 26.54 28.23
CA VAL A 448 -1.84 25.12 28.30
C VAL A 448 -2.90 24.16 27.74
N SER A 449 -4.11 24.62 27.38
CA SER A 449 -5.24 23.72 27.09
C SER A 449 -5.77 23.73 25.65
N GLY A 450 -5.01 24.23 24.66
CA GLY A 450 -5.52 24.37 23.28
C GLY A 450 -4.58 24.04 22.12
N ARG A 451 -3.28 23.80 22.36
CA ARG A 451 -2.38 23.35 21.30
C ARG A 451 -2.68 21.88 21.01
N GLY A 452 -3.27 21.60 19.84
CA GLY A 452 -3.36 20.24 19.31
C GLY A 452 -1.99 19.58 19.39
N ALA A 453 -1.95 18.32 19.85
CA ALA A 453 -0.72 17.58 20.07
C ALA A 453 0.13 17.59 18.79
N ALA A 454 1.13 18.46 18.72
CA ALA A 454 2.09 18.46 17.64
C ALA A 454 2.81 17.12 17.69
N ALA A 455 2.86 16.40 16.56
CA ALA A 455 3.55 15.14 16.48
C ALA A 455 5.02 15.33 16.90
N THR A 456 5.44 14.59 17.94
CA THR A 456 6.84 14.60 18.36
C THR A 456 7.66 13.91 17.28
N PRO A 457 8.82 14.45 16.89
CA PRO A 457 9.65 13.79 15.88
C PRO A 457 10.11 12.41 16.37
N PRO A 458 10.36 11.46 15.45
CA PRO A 458 10.95 10.18 15.81
C PRO A 458 12.33 10.37 16.46
N GLY A 459 12.71 9.45 17.35
CA GLY A 459 13.99 9.52 18.06
C GLY A 459 15.19 9.50 17.10
N THR A 460 16.17 10.37 17.37
CA THR A 460 17.38 10.52 16.53
C THR A 460 18.17 9.21 16.41
N GLU A 461 18.23 8.40 17.46
CA GLU A 461 18.87 7.08 17.45
C GLU A 461 18.18 6.11 16.49
N ALA A 462 16.85 6.13 16.43
CA ALA A 462 16.10 5.25 15.52
C ALA A 462 16.38 5.60 14.05
N ILE A 463 16.45 6.89 13.73
CA ILE A 463 16.84 7.38 12.39
C ILE A 463 18.29 6.98 12.08
N GLY A 464 19.21 7.15 13.04
CA GLY A 464 20.61 6.75 12.89
C GLY A 464 20.78 5.27 12.60
N HIS A 465 20.18 4.40 13.42
CA HIS A 465 20.22 2.94 13.22
C HIS A 465 19.59 2.51 11.89
N ALA A 466 18.47 3.11 11.49
CA ALA A 466 17.84 2.81 10.20
C ALA A 466 18.71 3.23 9.01
N ASN A 467 19.36 4.40 9.10
CA ASN A 467 20.29 4.88 8.09
C ASN A 467 21.53 3.97 7.96
N GLU A 468 22.10 3.53 9.09
CA GLU A 468 23.21 2.57 9.11
C GLU A 468 22.79 1.20 8.55
N ALA A 469 21.61 0.72 8.91
CA ALA A 469 21.05 -0.52 8.37
C ALA A 469 20.88 -0.43 6.84
N LEU A 470 20.28 0.65 6.34
CA LEU A 470 20.12 0.87 4.90
C LEU A 470 21.47 0.90 4.18
N ARG A 471 22.44 1.66 4.72
CA ARG A 471 23.81 1.71 4.18
C ARG A 471 24.44 0.32 4.15
N ALA A 472 24.34 -0.47 5.23
CA ALA A 472 24.91 -1.81 5.30
C ALA A 472 24.26 -2.77 4.28
N ILE A 473 22.94 -2.65 4.06
CA ILE A 473 22.23 -3.40 3.03
C ILE A 473 22.74 -3.02 1.64
N LEU A 474 22.87 -1.73 1.34
CA LEU A 474 23.33 -1.24 0.04
C LEU A 474 24.77 -1.68 -0.26
N HIS A 475 25.66 -1.72 0.73
CA HIS A 475 27.02 -2.27 0.55
C HIS A 475 27.00 -3.76 0.16
N LYS A 476 26.10 -4.55 0.73
CA LYS A 476 25.93 -5.96 0.34
C LYS A 476 25.39 -6.08 -1.08
N VAL A 477 24.35 -5.30 -1.40
CA VAL A 477 23.77 -5.28 -2.75
C VAL A 477 24.83 -4.89 -3.78
N ALA A 478 25.61 -3.82 -3.53
CA ALA A 478 26.70 -3.36 -4.38
C ALA A 478 27.77 -4.44 -4.62
N ALA A 479 28.03 -5.28 -3.63
CA ALA A 479 28.95 -6.43 -3.72
C ALA A 479 28.33 -7.65 -4.45
N GLY A 480 27.11 -7.54 -5.00
CA GLY A 480 26.41 -8.64 -5.66
C GLY A 480 25.78 -9.65 -4.70
N VAL A 481 25.65 -9.30 -3.41
CA VAL A 481 25.07 -10.18 -2.39
C VAL A 481 23.57 -9.91 -2.26
N ALA A 482 22.81 -10.96 -1.94
CA ALA A 482 21.39 -10.86 -1.62
C ALA A 482 21.11 -9.75 -0.58
N GLN A 483 20.05 -8.98 -0.80
CA GLN A 483 19.56 -8.04 0.22
C GLN A 483 19.17 -8.83 1.48
N PRO A 484 19.64 -8.46 2.68
CA PRO A 484 19.17 -9.08 3.91
C PRO A 484 17.79 -8.53 4.31
N ASP A 485 17.08 -9.25 5.16
CA ASP A 485 15.77 -8.86 5.68
C ASP A 485 15.84 -7.55 6.48
N ALA A 486 15.06 -6.55 6.05
CA ALA A 486 14.98 -5.25 6.70
C ALA A 486 13.81 -5.13 7.70
N SER A 487 12.97 -6.16 7.84
CA SER A 487 11.71 -6.11 8.59
C SER A 487 11.89 -5.71 10.06
N ALA A 488 13.01 -6.09 10.69
CA ALA A 488 13.32 -5.69 12.06
C ALA A 488 13.61 -4.18 12.18
N ALA A 489 14.42 -3.64 11.28
CA ALA A 489 14.75 -2.21 11.24
C ALA A 489 13.51 -1.36 10.90
N VAL A 490 12.71 -1.80 9.92
CA VAL A 490 11.46 -1.13 9.55
C VAL A 490 10.48 -1.10 10.72
N ARG A 491 10.30 -2.21 11.45
CA ARG A 491 9.42 -2.25 12.63
C ARG A 491 9.92 -1.35 13.76
N ALA A 492 11.23 -1.34 14.02
CA ALA A 492 11.82 -0.49 15.05
C ALA A 492 11.62 1.00 14.73
N LEU A 493 11.86 1.40 13.48
CA LEU A 493 11.63 2.77 13.03
C LEU A 493 10.14 3.14 13.03
N GLY A 494 9.27 2.22 12.59
CA GLY A 494 7.82 2.39 12.65
C GLY A 494 7.28 2.60 14.06
N ALA A 495 7.82 1.86 15.04
CA ALA A 495 7.48 2.06 16.45
C ALA A 495 7.92 3.45 16.95
N ALA A 496 9.08 3.95 16.52
CA ALA A 496 9.54 5.29 16.86
C ALA A 496 8.66 6.40 16.23
N ILE A 497 8.20 6.21 14.99
CA ILE A 497 7.27 7.12 14.31
C ILE A 497 5.92 7.16 15.05
N ALA A 498 5.39 6.00 15.45
CA ALA A 498 4.13 5.92 16.17
C ALA A 498 4.23 6.50 17.60
N ALA A 499 5.33 6.25 18.31
CA ALA A 499 5.56 6.77 19.66
C ALA A 499 5.69 8.30 19.68
N GLY A 500 6.22 8.91 18.63
CA GLY A 500 6.30 10.36 18.49
C GLY A 500 4.92 11.05 18.50
N ALA A 501 3.89 10.40 17.98
CA ALA A 501 2.53 10.93 17.98
C ALA A 501 1.76 10.69 19.29
N GLY A 502 2.26 9.82 20.17
CA GLY A 502 1.58 9.34 21.37
C GLY A 502 2.25 9.79 22.66
N GLY A 503 2.06 11.04 23.05
CA GLY A 503 2.27 11.44 24.44
C GLY A 503 1.39 10.60 25.37
N THR A 504 2.03 9.67 26.09
CA THR A 504 1.44 8.76 27.10
C THR A 504 0.18 7.99 26.67
N ALA A 505 0.37 6.87 25.96
CA ALA A 505 -0.61 5.78 25.99
C ALA A 505 -0.16 4.72 27.01
N VAL A 506 -1.02 4.51 27.98
CA VAL A 506 -0.99 3.52 29.07
C VAL A 506 -0.37 2.18 28.64
N ALA A 507 0.59 1.70 29.42
CA ALA A 507 1.11 0.34 29.37
C ALA A 507 -0.04 -0.66 29.45
N GLY A 508 -0.32 -1.37 28.36
CA GLY A 508 -1.45 -2.30 28.31
C GLY A 508 -1.72 -2.93 26.96
N ALA A 509 -0.69 -3.38 26.24
CA ALA A 509 -0.88 -4.31 25.13
C ALA A 509 0.23 -5.36 25.18
N VAL A 510 -0.06 -6.49 25.81
CA VAL A 510 0.76 -7.69 25.77
C VAL A 510 0.83 -8.15 24.29
N PRO A 511 2.01 -8.37 23.71
CA PRO A 511 2.10 -8.90 22.36
C PRO A 511 1.67 -10.37 22.39
N LEU A 512 0.59 -10.69 21.67
CA LEU A 512 0.28 -12.05 21.26
C LEU A 512 1.41 -12.53 20.36
N VAL A 513 2.25 -13.41 20.91
CA VAL A 513 3.27 -14.17 20.19
C VAL A 513 2.56 -15.06 19.16
N PRO A 514 2.93 -15.02 17.88
CA PRO A 514 2.42 -15.99 16.92
C PRO A 514 3.06 -17.36 17.21
N ARG A 515 2.22 -18.39 17.34
CA ARG A 515 2.62 -19.80 17.25
C ARG A 515 2.48 -20.30 15.83
#